data_AF-A0A6L7LVZ3-F1
#
_entry.id   AF-A0A6L7LVZ3-F1
#
_cell.length_a   1.000
_cell.length_b   1.000
_cell.length_c   1.000
_cell.angle_alpha   90.00
_cell.angle_beta   90.00
_cell.angle_gamma   90.00
#
_symmetry.space_group_name_H-M   'P 1'
#
loop_
_entity.id
_entity.type
_entity.pdbx_description
1 polymer ?
#
loop_
_entity_poly.entity_id
_entity_poly.type
_entity_poly.pdbx_seq_one_letter_code
_entity_poly.pdbx_strand_id
1 'polypeptide(L)'
;MVSKQANKINLLLVRTCIVLASVLLIGLVVAIPFGQNQIIFAEEKQEESPTENTNEQQSTNDEEEELSLTDILNRKPYPNDYANKMNCVIADDVRQYEVLSSRFVVLEVRRVDEEVVIQFDAICLGLKPNSRLGFHMRTSNGRLCKDDHVSVSSQDVFNATAGTSGSCRIPGFEKVSEVQLDQLKRGIALKVVE
;
A
#
# COMPACT_ATOMS: atom_id res chain seq x y z
N MET A 1 -33.27 51.17 1.95
CA MET A 1 -33.10 49.80 2.48
C MET A 1 -33.59 48.76 1.47
N VAL A 2 -32.85 48.46 0.38
CA VAL A 2 -33.25 47.43 -0.61
C VAL A 2 -32.02 46.82 -1.31
N SER A 3 -31.05 46.24 -0.57
CA SER A 3 -29.89 45.59 -1.24
C SER A 3 -29.24 44.43 -0.45
N LYS A 4 -29.99 43.81 0.47
CA LYS A 4 -29.48 42.66 1.27
C LYS A 4 -30.27 41.36 1.10
N GLN A 5 -31.38 41.39 0.35
CA GLN A 5 -32.26 40.23 0.16
C GLN A 5 -31.98 39.45 -1.13
N ALA A 6 -31.28 40.01 -2.11
CA ALA A 6 -31.02 39.33 -3.39
C ALA A 6 -29.96 38.22 -3.32
N ASN A 7 -29.04 38.26 -2.33
CA ASN A 7 -27.91 37.31 -2.28
C ASN A 7 -28.22 35.99 -1.55
N LYS A 8 -29.30 35.93 -0.75
CA LYS A 8 -29.70 34.70 -0.06
C LYS A 8 -30.47 33.74 -0.97
N ILE A 9 -31.18 34.27 -1.97
CA ILE A 9 -32.00 33.48 -2.89
C ILE A 9 -31.12 32.65 -3.84
N ASN A 10 -30.03 33.24 -4.37
CA ASN A 10 -29.08 32.54 -5.22
C ASN A 10 -28.35 31.39 -4.48
N LEU A 11 -28.07 31.54 -3.18
CA LEU A 11 -27.38 30.51 -2.39
C LEU A 11 -28.28 29.32 -2.03
N LEU A 12 -29.59 29.55 -1.89
CA LEU A 12 -30.61 28.51 -1.65
C LEU A 12 -30.93 27.71 -2.92
N LEU A 13 -30.95 28.36 -4.09
CA LEU A 13 -31.13 27.70 -5.39
C LEU A 13 -29.94 26.79 -5.76
N VAL A 14 -28.70 27.21 -5.50
CA VAL A 14 -27.52 26.38 -5.82
C VAL A 14 -27.45 25.13 -4.93
N ARG A 15 -27.82 25.23 -3.66
CA ARG A 15 -27.83 24.08 -2.73
C ARG A 15 -28.92 23.05 -3.05
N THR A 16 -30.08 23.50 -3.52
CA THR A 16 -31.19 22.61 -3.90
C THR A 16 -30.93 21.90 -5.25
N CYS A 17 -30.28 22.58 -6.21
CA CYS A 17 -29.86 21.96 -7.47
C CYS A 17 -28.81 20.85 -7.30
N ILE A 18 -27.84 21.02 -6.39
CA ILE A 18 -26.79 20.00 -6.15
C ILE A 18 -27.38 18.72 -5.54
N VAL A 19 -28.31 18.85 -4.59
CA VAL A 19 -28.95 17.69 -3.94
C VAL A 19 -29.86 16.94 -4.92
N LEU A 20 -30.60 17.65 -5.78
CA LEU A 20 -31.43 17.02 -6.82
C LEU A 20 -30.61 16.28 -7.88
N ALA A 21 -29.43 16.79 -8.26
CA ALA A 21 -28.52 16.11 -9.19
C ALA A 21 -27.92 14.81 -8.61
N SER A 22 -27.67 14.74 -7.30
CA SER A 22 -27.18 13.52 -6.64
C SER A 22 -28.21 12.40 -6.51
N VAL A 23 -29.50 12.71 -6.38
CA VAL A 23 -30.56 11.70 -6.25
C VAL A 23 -30.94 11.08 -7.61
N LEU A 24 -30.80 11.83 -8.72
CA LEU A 24 -31.08 11.33 -10.07
C LEU A 24 -30.00 10.37 -10.62
N LEU A 25 -28.76 10.42 -10.12
CA LEU A 25 -27.67 9.55 -10.58
C LEU A 25 -27.64 8.17 -9.90
N ILE A 26 -28.38 7.96 -8.80
CA ILE A 26 -28.42 6.69 -8.07
C ILE A 26 -29.54 5.76 -8.62
N GLY A 27 -30.40 6.26 -9.51
CA GLY A 27 -31.58 5.54 -10.02
C GLY A 27 -31.46 4.84 -11.37
N LEU A 28 -30.27 4.74 -12.00
CA LEU A 28 -30.17 4.38 -13.43
C LEU A 28 -29.05 3.39 -13.80
N VAL A 29 -28.73 2.42 -12.93
CA VAL A 29 -28.00 1.19 -13.32
C VAL A 29 -28.58 -0.05 -12.63
N VAL A 30 -29.88 -0.29 -12.80
CA VAL A 30 -30.48 -1.63 -12.67
C VAL A 30 -31.45 -1.82 -13.84
N ALA A 31 -30.94 -2.28 -14.98
CA ALA A 31 -31.73 -2.91 -16.06
C ALA A 31 -30.83 -3.39 -17.20
N ILE A 32 -30.29 -4.61 -17.12
CA ILE A 32 -30.07 -5.45 -18.31
C ILE A 32 -30.55 -6.87 -17.97
N PRO A 33 -31.58 -7.41 -18.67
CA PRO A 33 -32.02 -8.79 -18.51
C PRO A 33 -31.55 -9.71 -19.66
N PHE A 34 -31.66 -11.02 -19.39
CA PHE A 34 -31.66 -12.19 -20.29
C PHE A 34 -30.34 -12.85 -20.76
N GLY A 35 -30.21 -14.11 -20.30
CA GLY A 35 -29.35 -15.15 -20.88
C GLY A 35 -29.39 -16.42 -20.04
N GLN A 36 -30.37 -17.29 -20.28
CA GLN A 36 -30.62 -18.55 -19.58
C GLN A 36 -29.44 -19.54 -19.65
N ASN A 37 -29.09 -20.17 -18.53
CA ASN A 37 -28.95 -21.63 -18.51
C ASN A 37 -29.24 -22.16 -17.09
N GLN A 38 -30.16 -23.12 -17.03
CA GLN A 38 -30.63 -23.78 -15.80
C GLN A 38 -29.59 -24.79 -15.31
N ILE A 39 -29.49 -25.03 -14.00
CA ILE A 39 -29.83 -26.32 -13.37
C ILE A 39 -29.95 -26.10 -11.85
N ILE A 40 -30.99 -26.73 -11.33
CA ILE A 40 -31.63 -26.70 -10.01
C ILE A 40 -30.85 -27.58 -9.01
N PHE A 41 -30.73 -27.15 -7.75
CA PHE A 41 -30.94 -27.99 -6.55
C PHE A 41 -31.35 -27.10 -5.38
N ALA A 42 -32.58 -27.30 -4.92
CA ALA A 42 -33.11 -26.76 -3.68
C ALA A 42 -33.15 -27.91 -2.67
N GLU A 43 -32.55 -27.74 -1.49
CA GLU A 43 -32.93 -28.47 -0.29
C GLU A 43 -32.47 -27.67 0.94
N GLU A 44 -33.37 -26.86 1.49
CA GLU A 44 -33.24 -26.30 2.84
C GLU A 44 -34.49 -26.73 3.61
N LYS A 45 -34.30 -27.66 4.55
CA LYS A 45 -35.31 -28.04 5.54
C LYS A 45 -34.74 -27.73 6.92
N GLN A 46 -35.47 -26.88 7.62
CA GLN A 46 -35.20 -26.36 8.95
C GLN A 46 -35.45 -27.39 10.07
N GLU A 47 -34.72 -27.17 11.17
CA GLU A 47 -35.11 -27.33 12.59
C GLU A 47 -34.81 -28.68 13.29
N GLU A 48 -33.86 -28.67 14.24
CA GLU A 48 -34.08 -28.98 15.68
C GLU A 48 -32.82 -28.69 16.53
N SER A 49 -33.03 -28.09 17.71
CA SER A 49 -32.05 -27.83 18.79
C SER A 49 -31.76 -29.13 19.58
N PRO A 50 -30.58 -29.30 20.25
CA PRO A 50 -30.49 -28.89 21.65
C PRO A 50 -29.10 -28.45 22.15
N THR A 51 -29.14 -27.64 23.20
CA THR A 51 -28.09 -27.13 24.09
C THR A 51 -27.21 -28.22 24.72
N GLU A 52 -25.88 -28.05 24.72
CA GLU A 52 -25.05 -28.36 25.90
C GLU A 52 -23.75 -27.55 25.90
N ASN A 53 -23.37 -27.15 27.10
CA ASN A 53 -22.38 -26.12 27.41
C ASN A 53 -20.96 -26.69 27.29
N THR A 54 -19.98 -25.87 26.90
CA THR A 54 -18.66 -25.80 27.56
C THR A 54 -17.93 -24.56 27.06
N ASN A 55 -17.67 -23.64 28.01
CA ASN A 55 -16.66 -22.60 27.87
C ASN A 55 -15.31 -23.28 27.68
N GLU A 56 -14.61 -23.02 26.58
CA GLU A 56 -13.15 -23.16 26.53
C GLU A 56 -12.57 -22.25 25.44
N GLN A 57 -12.08 -21.10 25.93
CA GLN A 57 -10.81 -20.47 25.56
C GLN A 57 -10.40 -20.54 24.09
N GLN A 58 -10.68 -19.44 23.40
CA GLN A 58 -10.00 -19.04 22.17
C GLN A 58 -8.52 -18.76 22.49
N SER A 59 -7.70 -19.82 22.44
CA SER A 59 -6.25 -19.72 22.41
C SER A 59 -5.86 -19.35 20.98
N THR A 60 -5.43 -18.11 20.78
CA THR A 60 -4.73 -17.69 19.57
C THR A 60 -3.34 -18.34 19.60
N ASN A 61 -3.28 -19.59 19.15
CA ASN A 61 -2.02 -20.20 18.77
C ASN A 61 -1.77 -19.81 17.33
N ASP A 62 -0.96 -18.77 17.13
CA ASP A 62 -0.25 -18.55 15.87
C ASP A 62 0.84 -19.64 15.77
N GLU A 63 0.40 -20.89 15.59
CA GLU A 63 1.27 -21.97 15.17
C GLU A 63 1.43 -21.83 13.66
N GLU A 64 2.61 -21.39 13.22
CA GLU A 64 3.03 -21.53 11.82
C GLU A 64 2.97 -23.01 11.46
N GLU A 65 1.85 -23.43 10.85
CA GLU A 65 1.68 -24.77 10.32
C GLU A 65 2.76 -24.99 9.24
N GLU A 66 3.79 -25.79 9.55
CA GLU A 66 4.86 -26.11 8.61
C GLU A 66 4.27 -26.89 7.42
N LEU A 67 4.02 -26.17 6.32
CA LEU A 67 3.56 -26.77 5.06
C LEU A 67 4.59 -27.77 4.54
N SER A 68 4.13 -28.95 4.10
CA SER A 68 5.02 -29.92 3.48
C SER A 68 5.56 -29.42 2.14
N LEU A 69 6.79 -29.82 1.78
CA LEU A 69 7.40 -29.46 0.49
C LEU A 69 6.50 -29.83 -0.70
N THR A 70 5.84 -30.99 -0.61
CA THR A 70 4.92 -31.47 -1.65
C THR A 70 3.71 -30.56 -1.79
N ASP A 71 3.20 -30.01 -0.68
CA ASP A 71 2.08 -29.07 -0.71
C ASP A 71 2.48 -27.70 -1.27
N ILE A 72 3.69 -27.23 -0.96
CA ILE A 72 4.24 -25.97 -1.50
C ILE A 72 4.43 -26.07 -3.03
N LEU A 73 4.93 -27.19 -3.54
CA LEU A 73 5.17 -27.36 -4.98
C LEU A 73 3.89 -27.53 -5.80
N ASN A 74 2.86 -28.12 -5.21
CA ASN A 74 1.60 -28.41 -5.91
C ASN A 74 0.56 -27.31 -5.79
N ARG A 75 0.71 -26.38 -4.85
CA ARG A 75 -0.20 -25.25 -4.71
C ARG A 75 0.15 -24.10 -5.65
N LYS A 76 -0.85 -23.32 -6.00
CA LYS A 76 -0.61 -22.02 -6.62
C LYS A 76 0.07 -21.11 -5.59
N PRO A 77 1.17 -20.43 -5.95
CA PRO A 77 1.84 -19.55 -5.01
C PRO A 77 0.98 -18.30 -4.76
N TYR A 78 0.94 -17.91 -3.49
CA TYR A 78 0.37 -16.67 -3.01
C TYR A 78 1.42 -15.56 -3.09
N PRO A 79 1.01 -14.28 -3.23
CA PRO A 79 1.96 -13.16 -3.27
C PRO A 79 2.90 -13.09 -2.05
N ASN A 80 2.40 -13.47 -0.87
CA ASN A 80 3.16 -13.46 0.37
C ASN A 80 4.25 -14.54 0.43
N ASP A 81 4.19 -15.55 -0.43
CA ASP A 81 5.24 -16.58 -0.52
C ASP A 81 6.55 -16.02 -1.10
N TYR A 82 6.46 -14.90 -1.82
CA TYR A 82 7.60 -14.30 -2.50
C TYR A 82 8.05 -12.98 -1.89
N ALA A 83 7.13 -12.22 -1.29
CA ALA A 83 7.42 -10.91 -0.74
C ALA A 83 6.67 -10.69 0.57
N ASN A 84 7.40 -10.40 1.65
CA ASN A 84 6.81 -10.00 2.92
C ASN A 84 6.58 -8.48 2.93
N LYS A 85 5.40 -8.07 2.44
CA LYS A 85 5.07 -6.65 2.27
C LYS A 85 4.52 -6.04 3.55
N MET A 86 5.15 -4.95 4.00
CA MET A 86 4.68 -4.12 5.10
C MET A 86 4.12 -2.79 4.57
N ASN A 87 3.11 -2.26 5.26
CA ASN A 87 2.52 -0.97 4.93
C ASN A 87 3.26 0.21 5.58
N CYS A 88 3.87 0.03 6.74
CA CYS A 88 4.54 1.13 7.45
C CYS A 88 5.72 0.64 8.30
N VAL A 89 6.74 1.48 8.41
CA VAL A 89 7.84 1.36 9.39
C VAL A 89 7.78 2.51 10.39
N ILE A 90 8.33 2.33 11.58
CA ILE A 90 8.46 3.41 12.58
C ILE A 90 9.66 4.26 12.15
N ALA A 91 9.46 5.56 11.92
CA ALA A 91 10.52 6.41 11.38
C ALA A 91 11.72 6.53 12.33
N ASP A 92 11.46 6.62 13.63
CA ASP A 92 12.50 6.69 14.67
C ASP A 92 13.35 5.41 14.77
N ASP A 93 12.86 4.28 14.25
CA ASP A 93 13.60 3.02 14.22
C ASP A 93 14.52 2.91 12.98
N VAL A 94 14.36 3.77 11.97
CA VAL A 94 15.23 3.80 10.79
C VAL A 94 16.59 4.37 11.20
N ARG A 95 17.64 3.54 11.16
CA ARG A 95 19.01 3.92 11.55
C ARG A 95 19.77 4.56 10.42
N GLN A 96 19.73 3.92 9.26
CA GLN A 96 20.40 4.35 8.07
C GLN A 96 19.61 3.90 6.84
N TYR A 97 19.99 4.47 5.69
CA TYR A 97 19.48 4.05 4.41
C TYR A 97 20.61 3.97 3.40
N GLU A 98 20.45 3.07 2.43
CA GLU A 98 21.35 2.91 1.29
C GLU A 98 20.53 3.01 0.01
N VAL A 99 20.94 3.91 -0.90
CA VAL A 99 20.33 3.99 -2.23
C VAL A 99 21.08 3.06 -3.17
N LEU A 100 20.44 1.96 -3.59
CA LEU A 100 21.07 0.99 -4.50
C LEU A 100 20.95 1.43 -5.97
N SER A 101 19.84 2.07 -6.32
CA SER A 101 19.59 2.55 -7.68
C SER A 101 18.46 3.58 -7.71
N SER A 102 18.04 4.00 -8.91
CA SER A 102 16.89 4.89 -9.10
C SER A 102 15.53 4.28 -8.74
N ARG A 103 15.48 3.01 -8.33
CA ARG A 103 14.25 2.31 -7.93
C ARG A 103 14.32 1.61 -6.60
N PHE A 104 15.50 1.47 -6.00
CA PHE A 104 15.70 0.62 -4.84
C PHE A 104 16.43 1.40 -3.74
N VAL A 105 15.82 1.44 -2.56
CA VAL A 105 16.39 2.00 -1.33
C VAL A 105 16.26 0.94 -0.23
N VAL A 106 17.33 0.73 0.51
CA VAL A 106 17.38 -0.16 1.68
C VAL A 106 17.32 0.71 2.93
N LEU A 107 16.55 0.28 3.92
CA LEU A 107 16.44 0.87 5.23
C LEU A 107 16.87 -0.14 6.28
N GLU A 108 17.84 0.24 7.11
CA GLU A 108 18.17 -0.51 8.31
C GLU A 108 17.21 -0.08 9.43
N VAL A 109 16.42 -1.02 9.95
CA VAL A 109 15.37 -0.74 10.94
C VAL A 109 15.66 -1.48 12.24
N ARG A 110 15.81 -0.73 13.34
CA ARG A 110 16.27 -1.26 14.64
C ARG A 110 15.50 -2.48 15.17
N ARG A 111 14.18 -2.51 15.01
CA ARG A 111 13.30 -3.53 15.61
C ARG A 111 13.08 -4.75 14.72
N VAL A 112 13.68 -4.77 13.54
CA VAL A 112 13.54 -5.85 12.57
C VAL A 112 14.93 -6.43 12.39
N ASP A 113 15.11 -7.72 12.63
CA ASP A 113 16.39 -8.42 12.40
C ASP A 113 16.69 -8.62 10.89
N GLU A 114 15.91 -7.97 10.03
CA GLU A 114 15.95 -8.04 8.58
C GLU A 114 15.97 -6.63 8.01
N GLU A 115 16.56 -6.51 6.82
CA GLU A 115 16.62 -5.25 6.09
C GLU A 115 15.27 -4.97 5.43
N VAL A 116 14.91 -3.68 5.33
CA VAL A 116 13.65 -3.28 4.72
C VAL A 116 13.92 -2.55 3.41
N VAL A 117 13.40 -3.07 2.30
CA VAL A 117 13.58 -2.49 0.97
C VAL A 117 12.34 -1.71 0.55
N ILE A 118 12.56 -0.51 0.00
CA ILE A 118 11.60 0.24 -0.79
C ILE A 118 11.93 0.03 -2.26
N GLN A 119 11.03 -0.64 -2.98
CA GLN A 119 11.08 -0.77 -4.43
C GLN A 119 10.05 0.15 -5.07
N PHE A 120 10.49 1.23 -5.72
CA PHE A 120 9.60 2.15 -6.40
C PHE A 120 8.96 1.53 -7.66
N ASP A 121 7.66 1.78 -7.84
CA ASP A 121 6.88 1.34 -9.00
C ASP A 121 7.48 1.86 -10.32
N ALA A 122 8.00 3.09 -10.31
CA ALA A 122 8.67 3.75 -11.43
C ALA A 122 10.06 4.27 -11.02
N ILE A 123 10.85 4.73 -12.01
CA ILE A 123 12.13 5.40 -11.77
C ILE A 123 11.89 6.66 -10.94
N CYS A 124 12.57 6.77 -9.81
CA CYS A 124 12.58 7.96 -8.98
C CYS A 124 13.63 8.94 -9.50
N LEU A 125 13.19 10.09 -10.01
CA LEU A 125 14.08 11.06 -10.64
C LEU A 125 15.11 11.61 -9.66
N GLY A 126 16.37 11.65 -10.08
CA GLY A 126 17.49 12.12 -9.25
C GLY A 126 17.97 11.11 -8.20
N LEU A 127 17.25 10.00 -7.98
CA LEU A 127 17.68 8.94 -7.07
C LEU A 127 18.83 8.15 -7.70
N LYS A 128 20.03 8.31 -7.13
CA LYS A 128 21.25 7.58 -7.49
C LYS A 128 21.99 7.12 -6.23
N PRO A 129 22.89 6.13 -6.31
CA PRO A 129 23.75 5.79 -5.18
C PRO A 129 24.39 7.03 -4.54
N ASN A 130 24.43 7.05 -3.20
CA ASN A 130 24.88 8.19 -2.37
C ASN A 130 23.98 9.44 -2.38
N SER A 131 22.76 9.37 -2.93
CA SER A 131 21.82 10.50 -2.83
C SER A 131 21.32 10.68 -1.40
N ARG A 132 21.13 11.93 -0.97
CA ARG A 132 20.50 12.23 0.32
C ARG A 132 18.99 12.25 0.18
N LEU A 133 18.31 11.47 1.02
CA LEU A 133 16.86 11.37 1.04
C LEU A 133 16.27 12.22 2.16
N GLY A 134 15.12 12.84 1.85
CA GLY A 134 14.20 13.40 2.84
C GLY A 134 12.90 12.60 2.81
N PHE A 135 12.43 12.16 3.98
CA PHE A 135 11.17 11.43 4.12
C PHE A 135 10.06 12.38 4.55
N HIS A 136 8.96 12.41 3.79
CA HIS A 136 7.80 13.27 4.01
C HIS A 136 6.61 12.43 4.42
N MET A 137 6.31 12.46 5.71
CA MET A 137 5.24 11.68 6.32
C MET A 137 3.94 12.46 6.20
N ARG A 138 2.90 11.83 5.65
CA ARG A 138 1.58 12.47 5.51
C ARG A 138 0.91 12.67 6.87
N THR A 139 1.12 11.74 7.79
CA THR A 139 0.54 11.75 9.14
C THR A 139 1.61 12.01 10.19
N SER A 140 1.26 12.76 11.24
CA SER A 140 2.14 13.09 12.37
C SER A 140 2.29 11.96 13.41
N ASN A 141 2.07 10.71 13.02
CA ASN A 141 2.07 9.54 13.91
C ASN A 141 3.46 8.88 14.09
N GLY A 142 4.52 9.49 13.56
CA GLY A 142 5.88 8.95 13.66
C GLY A 142 6.13 7.69 12.82
N ARG A 143 5.22 7.35 11.88
CA ARG A 143 5.37 6.19 11.00
C ARG A 143 5.56 6.64 9.55
N LEU A 144 6.55 6.03 8.88
CA LEU A 144 6.72 6.16 7.44
C LEU A 144 5.91 5.06 6.79
N CYS A 145 4.90 5.43 6.04
CA CYS A 145 3.90 4.53 5.49
C CYS A 145 3.95 4.50 3.96
N LYS A 146 3.27 3.50 3.40
CA LYS A 146 2.83 3.49 2.02
C LYS A 146 2.11 4.81 1.71
N ASP A 147 2.32 5.30 0.50
CA ASP A 147 1.81 6.57 -0.04
C ASP A 147 2.43 7.84 0.57
N ASP A 148 3.34 7.72 1.54
CA ASP A 148 4.25 8.81 1.91
C ASP A 148 5.26 9.07 0.80
N HIS A 149 6.01 10.16 0.90
CA HIS A 149 6.91 10.61 -0.17
C HIS A 149 8.37 10.65 0.26
N VAL A 150 9.26 10.27 -0.66
CA VAL A 150 10.71 10.48 -0.55
C VAL A 150 11.09 11.61 -1.49
N SER A 151 11.76 12.64 -0.99
CA SER A 151 12.41 13.66 -1.80
C SER A 151 13.90 13.39 -1.92
N VAL A 152 14.46 13.58 -3.10
CA VAL A 152 15.91 13.47 -3.31
C VAL A 152 16.57 14.85 -3.26
N SER A 153 17.58 15.00 -2.39
CA SER A 153 18.48 16.14 -2.35
C SER A 153 19.85 15.71 -2.89
N SER A 154 20.30 16.34 -3.96
CA SER A 154 21.62 16.09 -4.54
C SER A 154 22.67 16.93 -3.80
N GLN A 155 23.74 16.31 -3.29
CA GLN A 155 24.88 17.02 -2.71
C GLN A 155 25.65 17.85 -3.75
N ASP A 156 25.51 17.54 -5.04
CA ASP A 156 26.27 18.15 -6.13
C ASP A 156 25.72 19.54 -6.56
N VAL A 157 24.63 20.01 -5.95
CA VAL A 157 23.92 21.24 -6.36
C VAL A 157 24.33 22.41 -5.47
N PHE A 158 25.62 22.78 -5.52
CA PHE A 158 26.06 24.13 -5.13
C PHE A 158 25.76 25.18 -6.22
N ASN A 159 25.28 24.76 -7.39
CA ASN A 159 24.81 25.64 -8.46
C ASN A 159 23.29 25.69 -8.46
N ALA A 160 22.77 26.80 -7.95
CA ALA A 160 21.37 27.17 -7.78
C ALA A 160 20.57 27.26 -9.10
N THR A 161 20.40 26.14 -9.78
CA THR A 161 19.13 25.89 -10.46
C THR A 161 18.40 24.89 -9.59
N ALA A 162 17.18 25.20 -9.16
CA ALA A 162 16.28 24.32 -8.43
C ALA A 162 15.91 23.10 -9.31
N GLY A 163 16.91 22.28 -9.64
CA GLY A 163 16.81 21.13 -10.52
C GLY A 163 16.04 20.08 -9.78
N THR A 164 14.73 20.03 -10.06
CA THR A 164 13.82 18.89 -9.86
C THR A 164 14.31 17.91 -8.81
N SER A 165 14.11 18.25 -7.53
CA SER A 165 14.12 17.22 -6.49
C SER A 165 12.99 16.25 -6.86
N GLY A 166 13.36 15.05 -7.29
CA GLY A 166 12.36 14.02 -7.52
C GLY A 166 11.66 13.74 -6.20
N SER A 167 10.33 13.85 -6.20
CA SER A 167 9.48 13.35 -5.12
C SER A 167 8.82 12.08 -5.60
N CYS A 168 8.99 11.01 -4.83
CA CYS A 168 8.55 9.67 -5.21
C CYS A 168 7.68 9.10 -4.11
N ARG A 169 6.50 8.64 -4.50
CA ARG A 169 5.56 7.98 -3.59
C ARG A 169 6.13 6.61 -3.19
N ILE A 170 6.12 6.30 -1.91
CA ILE A 170 6.51 5.01 -1.35
C ILE A 170 5.39 4.01 -1.65
N PRO A 171 5.62 2.95 -2.43
CA PRO A 171 4.57 1.98 -2.75
C PRO A 171 4.31 0.98 -1.61
N GLY A 172 5.28 0.83 -0.71
CA GLY A 172 5.29 -0.09 0.41
C GLY A 172 6.71 -0.45 0.79
N PHE A 173 6.82 -1.38 1.72
CA PHE A 173 8.08 -1.88 2.25
C PHE A 173 8.11 -3.39 2.11
N GLU A 174 9.30 -3.95 1.89
CA GLU A 174 9.49 -5.39 1.81
C GLU A 174 10.60 -5.79 2.77
N LYS A 175 10.33 -6.75 3.65
CA LYS A 175 11.37 -7.35 4.49
C LYS A 175 12.16 -8.32 3.63
N VAL A 176 13.48 -8.21 3.69
CA VAL A 176 14.39 -9.08 2.97
C VAL A 176 15.46 -9.61 3.92
N SER A 177 15.75 -10.90 3.80
CA SER A 177 16.90 -11.51 4.47
C SER A 177 18.20 -10.98 3.88
N GLU A 178 19.29 -11.10 4.62
CA GLU A 178 20.64 -10.70 4.16
C GLU A 178 20.98 -11.35 2.81
N VAL A 179 20.68 -12.65 2.65
CA VAL A 179 20.94 -13.40 1.41
C VAL A 179 20.16 -12.83 0.22
N GLN A 180 18.90 -12.44 0.42
CA GLN A 180 18.07 -11.82 -0.61
C GLN A 180 18.57 -10.43 -0.98
N LEU A 181 18.95 -9.63 0.02
CA LEU A 181 19.52 -8.30 -0.22
C LEU A 181 20.82 -8.39 -1.03
N ASP A 182 21.65 -9.36 -0.72
CA ASP A 182 22.89 -9.64 -1.42
C ASP A 182 22.66 -10.00 -2.90
N GLN A 183 21.67 -10.84 -3.17
CA GLN A 183 21.25 -11.18 -4.53
C GLN A 183 20.72 -9.95 -5.27
N LEU A 184 19.92 -9.12 -4.59
CA LEU A 184 19.40 -7.87 -5.15
C LEU A 184 20.54 -6.91 -5.52
N LYS A 185 21.50 -6.69 -4.63
CA LYS A 185 22.68 -5.85 -4.86
C LYS A 185 23.50 -6.34 -6.06
N ARG A 186 23.76 -7.65 -6.15
CA ARG A 186 24.44 -8.25 -7.32
C ARG A 186 23.65 -8.06 -8.62
N GLY A 187 22.35 -8.29 -8.59
CA GLY A 187 21.48 -8.13 -9.77
C GLY A 187 21.39 -6.69 -10.27
N ILE A 188 21.42 -5.71 -9.36
CA ILE A 188 21.48 -4.29 -9.72
C ILE A 188 22.86 -3.95 -10.31
N ALA A 189 23.95 -4.40 -9.70
CA ALA A 189 25.30 -4.11 -10.17
C ALA A 189 25.56 -4.63 -11.59
N LEU A 190 25.05 -5.81 -11.96
CA LEU A 190 25.19 -6.37 -13.30
C LEU A 190 24.50 -5.51 -14.38
N LYS A 191 23.35 -4.89 -14.06
CA LYS A 191 22.62 -4.03 -15.00
C LYS A 191 23.29 -2.68 -15.28
N VAL A 192 24.31 -2.31 -14.50
CA VAL A 192 25.05 -1.05 -14.68
C VAL A 192 26.18 -1.20 -15.71
N VAL A 193 26.56 -2.44 -16.05
CA VAL A 193 27.71 -2.76 -16.91
C VAL A 193 27.32 -2.98 -18.39
N GLU A 194 26.03 -3.19 -18.68
CA GLU A 194 25.47 -3.30 -20.05
C GLU A 194 25.00 -1.93 -20.58
#